data_AF-A0A0W4ZUG0-F1
#
_entry.id   AF-A0A0W4ZUG0-F1
#
_cell.length_a   1.000
_cell.length_b   1.000
_cell.length_c   1.000
_cell.angle_alpha   90.00
_cell.angle_beta   90.00
_cell.angle_gamma   90.00
#
_symmetry.space_group_name_H-M   'P 1'
#
loop_
_entity.id
_entity.type
_entity.pdbx_description
1 polymer ?
#
loop_
_entity_poly.entity_id
_entity_poly.type
_entity_poly.pdbx_seq_one_letter_code
_entity_poly.pdbx_strand_id
1 'polypeptide(L)'
;MIHTACDELEAAQAKYALEDNSQSQAQLALEMNPASKQNDRSQENAGSNDRFSDMYLGLLHSRETAAVYGSMTNTQIKFIVVLDDSEMIITDADMKSVFKAIHSAYILHVCNPFYAFDDKTPIQSRKFDKMIEQIVESWAPGG
;
A
#
# COMPACT_ATOMS: atom_id res chain seq x y z
N MET A 1 -2.75 -23.76 -4.08
CA MET A 1 -3.31 -23.46 -5.41
C MET A 1 -3.31 -21.97 -5.77
N ILE A 2 -2.66 -21.08 -4.99
CA ILE A 2 -2.55 -19.64 -5.34
C ILE A 2 -1.18 -19.31 -5.98
N HIS A 3 -0.17 -20.17 -5.80
CA HIS A 3 1.19 -19.90 -6.28
C HIS A 3 1.35 -19.97 -7.81
N THR A 4 0.56 -20.82 -8.49
CA THR A 4 0.71 -21.05 -9.94
C THR A 4 0.21 -19.88 -10.78
N ALA A 5 -0.71 -19.06 -10.26
CA ALA A 5 -1.27 -17.92 -11.01
C ALA A 5 -0.34 -16.68 -11.01
N CYS A 6 0.59 -16.57 -10.05
CA CYS A 6 1.58 -15.48 -10.04
C CYS A 6 2.68 -15.71 -11.09
N ASP A 7 3.15 -16.96 -11.25
CA ASP A 7 4.25 -17.28 -12.18
C ASP A 7 3.85 -17.02 -13.65
N GLU A 8 2.58 -17.22 -14.01
CA GLU A 8 2.08 -16.99 -15.37
C GLU A 8 1.94 -15.48 -15.70
N LEU A 9 1.75 -14.63 -14.69
CA LEU A 9 1.63 -13.18 -14.86
C LEU A 9 3.01 -12.52 -15.04
N GLU A 10 4.04 -13.01 -14.34
CA GLU A 10 5.40 -12.49 -14.43
C GLU A 10 6.06 -12.83 -15.78
N ALA A 11 5.76 -14.01 -16.33
CA ALA A 11 6.20 -14.41 -17.67
C ALA A 11 5.56 -13.57 -18.81
N ALA A 12 4.35 -13.04 -18.60
CA ALA A 12 3.67 -12.18 -19.56
C ALA A 12 4.26 -10.75 -19.58
N GLN A 13 4.71 -10.25 -18.43
CA GLN A 13 5.31 -8.92 -18.28
C GLN A 13 6.73 -8.84 -18.88
N ALA A 14 7.51 -9.92 -18.83
CA ALA A 14 8.86 -9.98 -19.39
C ALA A 14 8.90 -9.82 -20.94
N LYS A 15 7.79 -10.08 -21.65
CA LYS A 15 7.72 -9.91 -23.10
C LYS A 15 7.48 -8.47 -23.55
N TYR A 16 6.91 -7.63 -22.70
CA TYR A 16 6.63 -6.21 -23.01
C TYR A 16 7.82 -5.28 -22.69
N ALA A 17 8.86 -5.77 -22.00
CA ALA A 17 9.98 -4.95 -21.53
C ALA A 17 11.14 -4.78 -22.55
N LEU A 18 11.02 -5.28 -23.79
CA LEU A 18 12.13 -5.33 -24.74
C LEU A 18 12.05 -4.40 -25.96
N GLU A 19 11.07 -3.50 -26.06
CA GLU A 19 10.92 -2.62 -27.24
C GLU A 19 11.19 -1.11 -27.03
N ASP A 20 11.55 -0.64 -25.83
CA ASP A 20 11.77 0.81 -25.59
C ASP A 20 13.24 1.27 -25.54
N ASN A 21 14.23 0.35 -25.67
CA ASN A 21 15.64 0.69 -25.42
C ASN A 21 16.44 1.16 -26.66
N SER A 22 15.81 1.84 -27.62
CA SER A 22 16.47 2.20 -28.89
C SER A 22 16.69 3.70 -29.13
N GLN A 23 16.35 4.62 -28.21
CA GLN A 23 16.43 6.07 -28.52
C GLN A 23 16.95 7.04 -27.45
N SER A 24 17.71 6.63 -26.42
CA SER A 24 18.36 7.66 -25.56
C SER A 24 19.82 7.41 -25.16
N GLN A 25 20.48 6.41 -25.74
CA GLN A 25 21.95 6.32 -25.70
C GLN A 25 22.58 7.18 -26.81
N ALA A 26 22.48 8.51 -26.69
CA ALA A 26 23.33 9.45 -27.41
C ALA A 26 23.19 10.89 -26.84
N GLN A 27 23.64 11.12 -25.61
CA GLN A 27 24.28 12.41 -25.29
C GLN A 27 25.22 12.20 -24.09
N LEU A 28 26.50 12.08 -24.43
CA LEU A 28 27.63 11.87 -23.56
C LEU A 28 28.14 13.24 -23.04
N ALA A 29 28.39 13.32 -21.73
CA ALA A 29 29.39 14.11 -21.00
C ALA A 29 29.70 15.58 -21.39
N LEU A 30 29.52 16.49 -20.43
CA LEU A 30 30.27 17.73 -20.08
C LEU A 30 29.38 18.42 -19.00
N GLU A 31 29.74 18.61 -17.72
CA GLU A 31 30.88 19.34 -17.18
C GLU A 31 31.06 19.00 -15.69
N MET A 32 32.30 18.79 -15.26
CA MET A 32 32.70 18.85 -13.85
C MET A 32 32.95 20.31 -13.47
N ASN A 33 32.44 20.79 -12.32
CA ASN A 33 33.20 21.71 -11.46
C ASN A 33 32.71 21.70 -10.00
N PRO A 34 33.59 21.83 -8.99
CA PRO A 34 33.28 21.66 -7.58
C PRO A 34 33.06 22.98 -6.81
N ALA A 35 32.51 22.83 -5.60
CA ALA A 35 32.53 23.73 -4.44
C ALA A 35 31.64 25.00 -4.43
N SER A 36 30.66 25.04 -3.50
CA SER A 36 30.70 25.97 -2.36
C SER A 36 29.56 25.78 -1.33
N LYS A 37 29.98 25.48 -0.10
CA LYS A 37 29.56 26.01 1.21
C LYS A 37 28.06 26.04 1.62
N GLN A 38 27.78 25.21 2.63
CA GLN A 38 27.22 25.56 3.95
C GLN A 38 25.92 26.38 3.99
N ASN A 39 24.83 25.75 4.42
CA ASN A 39 24.08 26.31 5.55
C ASN A 39 23.45 25.22 6.40
N ASP A 40 23.90 25.20 7.66
CA ASP A 40 23.47 24.36 8.76
C ASP A 40 22.25 25.04 9.42
N ARG A 41 21.10 24.38 9.32
CA ARG A 41 19.94 24.62 10.19
C ARG A 41 19.01 23.41 10.11
N SER A 42 19.40 22.35 10.81
CA SER A 42 18.50 21.26 11.16
C SER A 42 17.38 21.81 12.05
N GLN A 43 16.28 22.25 11.44
CA GLN A 43 14.99 22.17 12.12
C GLN A 43 14.62 20.68 12.13
N GLU A 44 14.92 20.00 13.24
CA GLU A 44 14.29 18.72 13.56
C GLU A 44 12.80 19.00 13.76
N ASN A 45 12.07 18.94 12.64
CA ASN A 45 10.62 18.84 12.68
C ASN A 45 10.34 17.53 13.42
N ALA A 46 9.82 17.64 14.64
CA ALA A 46 9.31 16.50 15.40
C ALA A 46 8.12 15.94 14.63
N GLY A 47 8.42 15.19 13.57
CA GLY A 47 7.45 14.40 12.85
C GLY A 47 6.82 13.49 13.88
N SER A 48 5.53 13.68 14.12
CA SER A 48 4.69 12.67 14.73
C SER A 48 4.95 11.40 13.94
N ASN A 49 5.81 10.54 14.49
CA ASN A 49 6.25 9.33 13.84
C ASN A 49 5.04 8.39 13.88
N ASP A 50 4.13 8.58 12.92
CA ASP A 50 2.98 7.74 12.75
C ASP A 50 3.53 6.39 12.36
N ARG A 51 3.69 5.49 13.34
CA ARG A 51 4.26 4.15 13.10
C ARG A 51 3.46 3.37 12.06
N PHE A 52 2.23 3.81 11.75
CA PHE A 52 1.43 3.29 10.65
C PHE A 52 1.92 3.74 9.27
N SER A 53 2.66 4.84 9.17
CA SER A 53 3.27 5.28 7.92
C SER A 53 4.29 4.26 7.42
N ASP A 54 5.02 3.59 8.31
CA ASP A 54 5.97 2.53 7.94
C ASP A 54 5.28 1.26 7.42
N MET A 55 3.99 1.08 7.74
CA MET A 55 3.19 -0.09 7.33
C MET A 55 2.45 0.14 6.02
N TYR A 56 2.36 1.37 5.52
CA TYR A 56 1.62 1.71 4.30
C TYR A 56 2.52 1.56 3.08
N LEU A 57 2.08 0.77 2.10
CA LEU A 57 2.85 0.49 0.88
C LEU A 57 2.48 1.40 -0.29
N GLY A 58 1.36 2.13 -0.20
CA GLY A 58 0.88 2.97 -1.29
C GLY A 58 0.01 2.23 -2.31
N LEU A 59 -0.13 2.87 -3.46
CA LEU A 59 -0.73 2.29 -4.67
C LEU A 59 0.20 1.20 -5.22
N LEU A 60 -0.26 -0.05 -5.17
CA LEU A 60 0.48 -1.21 -5.66
C LEU A 60 0.27 -1.45 -7.16
N HIS A 61 -0.96 -1.20 -7.63
CA HIS A 61 -1.33 -1.39 -9.01
C HIS A 61 -2.48 -0.45 -9.39
N SER A 62 -2.40 0.13 -10.58
CA SER A 62 -3.45 0.93 -11.18
C SER A 62 -3.89 0.25 -12.47
N ARG A 63 -5.19 -0.05 -12.57
CA ARG A 63 -5.87 -0.55 -13.76
C ARG A 63 -6.94 0.46 -14.14
N GLU A 64 -7.32 0.48 -15.42
CA GLU A 64 -8.32 1.40 -16.01
C GLU A 64 -9.63 1.56 -15.22
N THR A 65 -10.02 0.57 -14.41
CA THR A 65 -11.25 0.62 -13.61
C THR A 65 -11.02 0.32 -12.13
N ALA A 66 -9.77 0.13 -11.70
CA ALA A 66 -9.50 -0.26 -10.32
C ALA A 66 -8.11 0.18 -9.84
N ALA A 67 -8.09 0.75 -8.63
CA ALA A 67 -6.87 1.08 -7.90
C ALA A 67 -6.67 0.09 -6.75
N VAL A 68 -5.46 -0.48 -6.66
CA VAL A 68 -5.10 -1.46 -5.62
C VAL A 68 -4.12 -0.83 -4.66
N TYR A 69 -4.52 -0.67 -3.41
CA TYR A 69 -3.70 -0.16 -2.33
C TYR A 69 -3.28 -1.27 -1.36
N GLY A 70 -2.12 -1.10 -0.72
CA GLY A 70 -1.57 -2.09 0.18
C GLY A 70 -1.04 -1.53 1.51
N SER A 71 -1.16 -2.35 2.55
CA SER A 71 -0.43 -2.18 3.81
C SER A 71 0.05 -3.54 4.33
N MET A 72 1.19 -3.57 5.00
CA MET A 72 1.71 -4.76 5.67
C MET A 72 2.05 -4.45 7.13
N THR A 73 1.57 -5.29 8.04
CA THR A 73 1.87 -5.15 9.47
C THR A 73 3.26 -5.71 9.81
N ASN A 74 3.78 -5.37 10.99
CA ASN A 74 5.01 -5.96 11.53
C ASN A 74 4.92 -7.50 11.66
N THR A 75 3.72 -8.04 11.87
CA THR A 75 3.44 -9.49 11.91
C THR A 75 3.23 -10.08 10.52
N GLN A 76 3.59 -9.36 9.46
CA GLN A 76 3.49 -9.77 8.06
C GLN A 76 2.07 -10.08 7.57
N ILE A 77 1.05 -9.51 8.22
CA ILE A 77 -0.33 -9.55 7.73
C ILE A 77 -0.48 -8.47 6.67
N LYS A 78 -0.98 -8.85 5.50
CA LYS A 78 -1.15 -7.96 4.35
C LYS A 78 -2.61 -7.56 4.22
N PHE A 79 -2.88 -6.28 4.27
CA PHE A 79 -4.18 -5.73 3.92
C PHE A 79 -4.11 -5.18 2.50
N ILE A 80 -5.04 -5.62 1.66
CA ILE A 80 -5.19 -5.17 0.29
C ILE A 80 -6.59 -4.58 0.15
N VAL A 81 -6.67 -3.35 -0.34
CA VAL A 81 -7.93 -2.66 -0.63
C VAL A 81 -7.97 -2.39 -2.12
N VAL A 82 -9.05 -2.84 -2.76
CA VAL A 82 -9.31 -2.58 -4.18
C VAL A 82 -10.48 -1.61 -4.24
N LEU A 83 -10.28 -0.51 -4.93
CA LEU A 83 -11.29 0.51 -5.15
C LEU A 83 -11.61 0.50 -6.64
N ASP A 84 -12.90 0.55 -6.98
CA ASP A 84 -13.29 0.86 -8.35
C ASP A 84 -12.88 2.30 -8.63
N ASP A 85 -12.08 2.50 -9.68
CA ASP A 85 -11.55 3.79 -10.09
C ASP A 85 -12.68 4.64 -10.70
N SER A 86 -13.59 5.11 -9.83
CA SER A 86 -14.41 6.27 -10.11
C SER A 86 -13.49 7.50 -10.05
N GLU A 87 -13.78 8.57 -10.81
CA GLU A 87 -12.99 9.82 -10.95
C GLU A 87 -12.74 10.62 -9.65
N MET A 88 -12.42 9.94 -8.56
CA MET A 88 -12.29 10.42 -7.21
C MET A 88 -10.81 10.47 -6.85
N ILE A 89 -10.36 11.64 -6.41
CA ILE A 89 -9.00 11.83 -5.96
C ILE A 89 -8.86 11.18 -4.58
N ILE A 90 -8.22 10.01 -4.54
CA ILE A 90 -7.93 9.29 -3.30
C ILE A 90 -6.55 9.71 -2.80
N THR A 91 -6.48 10.26 -1.59
CA THR A 91 -5.20 10.62 -0.97
C THR A 91 -4.62 9.47 -0.16
N ASP A 92 -3.28 9.45 -0.02
CA ASP A 92 -2.62 8.51 0.89
C ASP A 92 -3.08 8.65 2.34
N ALA A 93 -3.50 9.86 2.75
CA ALA A 93 -4.02 10.09 4.10
C ALA A 93 -5.35 9.35 4.32
N ASP A 94 -6.25 9.41 3.33
CA ASP A 94 -7.52 8.68 3.35
C ASP A 94 -7.27 7.17 3.44
N MET A 95 -6.37 6.65 2.61
CA MET A 95 -5.99 5.24 2.61
C MET A 95 -5.35 4.79 3.92
N LYS A 96 -4.42 5.57 4.47
CA LYS A 96 -3.83 5.30 5.79
C LYS A 96 -4.90 5.23 6.88
N SER A 97 -5.92 6.08 6.83
CA SER A 97 -7.03 6.05 7.79
C SER A 97 -7.85 4.75 7.70
N VAL A 98 -8.15 4.30 6.47
CA VAL A 98 -8.87 3.03 6.21
C VAL A 98 -8.05 1.84 6.70
N PHE A 99 -6.77 1.75 6.34
CA PHE A 99 -5.89 0.67 6.78
C PHE A 99 -5.74 0.62 8.30
N LYS A 100 -5.67 1.78 8.96
CA LYS A 100 -5.62 1.87 10.43
C LYS A 100 -6.91 1.36 11.07
N ALA A 101 -8.07 1.67 10.49
CA ALA A 101 -9.35 1.19 10.97
C ALA A 101 -9.49 -0.33 10.79
N ILE A 102 -9.12 -0.86 9.61
CA ILE A 102 -9.11 -2.31 9.33
C ILE A 102 -8.15 -3.04 10.28
N HIS A 103 -6.94 -2.51 10.48
CA HIS A 103 -5.97 -3.12 11.40
C HIS A 103 -6.50 -3.16 12.84
N SER A 104 -7.21 -2.11 13.27
CA SER A 104 -7.83 -2.06 14.60
C SER A 104 -8.94 -3.09 14.76
N ALA A 105 -9.78 -3.27 13.73
CA ALA A 105 -10.80 -4.33 13.71
C ALA A 105 -10.16 -5.73 13.74
N TYR A 106 -9.06 -5.92 13.02
CA TYR A 106 -8.29 -7.17 13.00
C TYR A 106 -7.71 -7.48 14.38
N ILE A 107 -7.03 -6.53 15.03
CA ILE A 107 -6.50 -6.68 16.39
C ILE A 107 -7.61 -7.12 17.36
N LEU A 108 -8.76 -6.43 17.34
CA LEU A 108 -9.85 -6.75 18.25
C LEU A 108 -10.37 -8.18 18.06
N HIS A 109 -10.33 -8.69 16.82
CA HIS A 109 -10.71 -10.05 16.52
C HIS A 109 -9.65 -11.07 16.98
N VAL A 110 -8.39 -10.90 16.59
CA VAL A 110 -7.33 -11.88 16.86
C VAL A 110 -6.84 -11.88 18.30
N CYS A 111 -7.01 -10.77 19.04
CA CYS A 111 -6.73 -10.71 20.47
C CYS A 111 -7.85 -11.28 21.34
N ASN A 112 -8.87 -11.92 20.75
CA ASN A 112 -9.86 -12.66 21.51
C ASN A 112 -9.23 -13.96 22.05
N PRO A 113 -9.24 -14.21 23.38
CA PRO A 113 -8.62 -15.39 23.98
C PRO A 113 -9.22 -16.73 23.52
N PHE A 114 -10.40 -16.71 22.90
CA PHE A 114 -11.06 -17.90 22.33
C PHE A 114 -10.90 -18.01 20.82
N TYR A 115 -10.20 -17.07 20.19
CA TYR A 115 -9.91 -17.14 18.77
C TYR A 115 -8.70 -18.05 18.54
N ALA A 116 -8.92 -19.16 17.84
CA ALA A 116 -7.86 -20.02 17.36
C ALA A 116 -7.40 -19.50 16.00
N PHE A 117 -6.16 -19.02 15.93
CA PHE A 117 -5.55 -18.57 14.68
C PHE A 117 -5.16 -19.80 13.83
N ASP A 118 -5.71 -19.92 12.62
CA ASP A 118 -5.33 -20.92 11.62
C ASP A 118 -5.24 -20.24 10.23
N ASP A 119 -4.04 -20.29 9.65
CA ASP A 119 -3.70 -19.72 8.34
C ASP A 119 -4.57 -20.26 7.19
N LYS A 120 -5.15 -21.44 7.37
CA LYS A 120 -5.94 -22.12 6.32
C LYS A 120 -7.42 -21.79 6.40
N THR A 121 -7.88 -21.18 7.48
CA THR A 121 -9.30 -20.87 7.68
C THR A 121 -9.53 -19.37 7.57
N PRO A 122 -10.54 -18.93 6.80
CA PRO A 122 -10.91 -17.52 6.76
C PRO A 122 -11.47 -17.09 8.12
N ILE A 123 -11.32 -15.80 8.44
CA ILE A 123 -11.97 -15.19 9.61
C ILE A 123 -13.48 -15.36 9.48
N GLN A 124 -14.12 -16.01 10.46
CA GLN A 124 -15.56 -16.19 10.53
C GLN A 124 -16.09 -15.49 11.78
N SER A 125 -16.49 -14.22 11.66
CA SER A 125 -17.02 -13.47 12.79
C SER A 125 -17.96 -12.36 12.38
N ARG A 126 -19.25 -12.52 12.72
CA ARG A 126 -20.28 -11.49 12.49
C ARG A 126 -19.93 -10.14 13.11
N LYS A 127 -19.16 -10.13 14.20
CA LYS A 127 -18.70 -8.89 14.82
C LYS A 127 -17.64 -8.21 13.97
N PHE A 128 -16.70 -9.00 13.43
CA PHE A 128 -15.66 -8.50 12.53
C PHE A 128 -16.28 -7.96 11.24
N ASP A 129 -17.19 -8.73 10.62
CA ASP A 129 -17.89 -8.34 9.39
C ASP A 129 -18.59 -6.98 9.57
N LYS A 130 -19.35 -6.82 10.67
CA LYS A 130 -20.00 -5.54 10.99
C LYS A 130 -19.03 -4.37 11.16
N MET A 131 -17.85 -4.61 11.76
CA MET A 131 -16.85 -3.54 11.90
C MET A 131 -16.30 -3.13 10.53
N ILE A 132 -16.06 -4.09 9.63
CA ILE A 132 -15.60 -3.81 8.27
C ILE A 132 -16.69 -3.07 7.47
N GLU A 133 -17.95 -3.51 7.55
CA GLU A 133 -19.09 -2.81 6.94
C GLU A 133 -19.15 -1.35 7.40
N GLN A 134 -19.06 -1.10 8.71
CA GLN A 134 -19.05 0.26 9.25
C GLN A 134 -17.87 1.10 8.76
N ILE A 135 -16.67 0.52 8.64
CA ILE A 135 -15.50 1.22 8.09
C ILE A 135 -15.77 1.64 6.65
N VAL A 136 -16.32 0.74 5.82
CA VAL A 136 -16.63 1.02 4.42
C VAL A 136 -17.75 2.06 4.29
N GLU A 137 -18.82 1.96 5.09
CA GLU A 137 -19.94 2.91 5.07
C GLU A 137 -19.55 4.31 5.55
N SER A 138 -18.64 4.40 6.53
CA SER A 138 -18.19 5.68 7.08
C SER A 138 -17.11 6.36 6.24
N TRP A 139 -16.52 5.64 5.28
CA TRP A 139 -15.42 6.15 4.48
C TRP A 139 -15.93 6.98 3.30
N ALA A 140 -15.52 8.24 3.28
CA ALA A 140 -15.70 9.16 2.16
C ALA A 140 -14.35 9.78 1.82
N PRO A 141 -13.82 9.60 0.59
CA PRO A 141 -12.59 10.28 0.20
C PRO A 141 -12.82 11.78 0.09
N GLY A 142 -11.82 12.58 0.45
CA GLY A 142 -11.86 14.03 0.22
C GLY A 142 -12.44 14.93 1.32
N GLY A 143 -12.88 14.38 2.46
CA GLY A 143 -13.21 15.15 3.68
C GLY A 143 -14.49 15.99 3.64
#